data_AF-A0AAD7TAI4-F1
#
_entry.id   AF-A0AAD7TAI4-F1
#
_cell.length_a   1.000
_cell.length_b   1.000
_cell.length_c   1.000
_cell.angle_alpha   90.00
_cell.angle_beta   90.00
_cell.angle_gamma   90.00
#
_symmetry.space_group_name_H-M   'P 1'
#
loop_
_entity.id
_entity.type
_entity.pdbx_description
1 polymer ?
#
loop_
_entity_poly.entity_id
_entity_poly.type
_entity_poly.pdbx_seq_one_letter_code
_entity_poly.pdbx_strand_id
1 'polypeptide(L)'
;MAWHSTPSCEGYVRHASESRSALPAPATLNEALEKAEDREGRDCTRTTITQHHIETGAAVPIQQRARQLPLANWEEAEAKIHEMVAAGIIQPSDSPWVSLAVLMRDDIKSHSRE
;
A
#
# COMPACT_ATOMS: atom_id res chain seq x y z
N MET A 1 22.51 37.13 -16.59
CA MET A 1 21.32 37.79 -16.03
C MET A 1 20.46 36.70 -15.39
N ALA A 2 20.88 36.14 -14.26
CA ALA A 2 20.70 36.68 -12.92
C ALA A 2 19.21 36.76 -12.54
N TRP A 3 18.69 35.66 -12.01
CA TRP A 3 17.51 35.68 -11.16
C TRP A 3 17.99 35.62 -9.72
N HIS A 4 17.77 36.71 -9.02
CA HIS A 4 18.17 36.93 -7.65
C HIS A 4 17.04 36.54 -6.71
N SER A 5 17.43 36.14 -5.50
CA SER A 5 16.68 36.28 -4.25
C SER A 5 15.65 35.21 -3.85
N THR A 6 16.07 34.30 -2.98
CA THR A 6 15.39 34.09 -1.68
C THR A 6 15.79 35.27 -0.76
N PRO A 7 15.12 35.61 0.38
CA PRO A 7 14.45 34.71 1.33
C PRO A 7 13.16 35.26 2.00
N SER A 8 12.38 34.41 2.64
CA SER A 8 11.90 34.66 4.01
C SER A 8 11.11 33.44 4.50
N CYS A 9 11.71 32.72 5.45
CA CYS A 9 11.02 31.76 6.27
C CYS A 9 10.11 32.52 7.23
N GLU A 10 8.81 32.63 6.95
CA GLU A 10 7.84 33.09 7.94
C GLU A 10 6.52 32.35 7.73
N GLY A 11 6.11 31.59 8.76
CA GLY A 11 4.72 31.19 8.91
C GLY A 11 4.39 29.71 8.90
N TYR A 12 5.28 28.81 9.35
CA TYR A 12 4.82 27.49 9.81
C TYR A 12 4.39 27.59 11.28
N VAL A 13 3.16 28.05 11.50
CA VAL A 13 2.47 27.91 12.80
C VAL A 13 1.29 26.96 12.62
N ARG A 14 1.36 25.92 13.45
CA ARG A 14 0.50 24.74 13.57
C ARG A 14 -0.99 25.08 13.68
N HIS A 15 -1.81 24.22 13.07
CA HIS A 15 -3.06 23.76 13.67
C HIS A 15 -3.18 22.24 13.46
N ALA A 16 -2.45 21.48 14.28
CA ALA A 16 -2.80 20.09 14.55
C ALA A 16 -3.69 20.10 15.81
N SER A 17 -4.99 20.28 15.61
CA SER A 17 -6.01 20.04 16.63
C SER A 17 -6.92 18.91 16.17
N GLU A 18 -7.03 17.91 17.04
CA GLU A 18 -7.99 16.81 17.08
C GLU A 18 -8.36 16.14 15.74
N SER A 19 -7.97 14.89 15.50
CA SER A 19 -8.73 13.76 16.05
C SER A 19 -7.84 12.51 16.17
N ARG A 20 -7.17 12.32 17.32
CA ARG A 20 -6.85 10.95 17.75
C ARG A 20 -8.18 10.36 18.21
N SER A 21 -8.89 9.66 17.32
CA SER A 21 -9.90 8.71 17.77
C SER A 21 -9.23 7.83 18.82
N ALA A 22 -9.85 7.74 19.99
CA ALA A 22 -9.31 6.98 21.11
C ALA A 22 -8.97 5.55 20.62
N LEU A 23 -7.71 5.16 20.78
CA LEU A 23 -7.30 3.78 20.52
C LEU A 23 -8.17 2.86 21.38
N PRO A 24 -8.82 1.84 20.80
CA PRO A 24 -9.60 0.89 21.59
C PRO A 24 -8.69 0.16 22.58
N ALA A 25 -9.23 -0.18 23.75
CA ALA A 25 -8.53 -0.82 24.86
C ALA A 25 -7.73 -2.07 24.41
N PRO A 26 -6.61 -2.41 25.09
CA PRO A 26 -5.64 -3.42 24.63
C PRO A 26 -6.16 -4.86 24.50
N ALA A 27 -7.40 -5.15 24.91
CA ALA A 27 -8.02 -6.47 24.76
C ALA A 27 -8.33 -6.84 23.29
N THR A 28 -8.47 -5.86 22.40
CA THR A 28 -8.92 -6.11 21.02
C THR A 28 -7.81 -6.58 20.07
N LEU A 29 -6.53 -6.34 20.37
CA LEU A 29 -5.43 -6.70 19.48
C LEU A 29 -5.23 -8.22 19.41
N ASN A 30 -5.17 -8.89 20.56
CA ASN A 30 -4.96 -10.34 20.62
C ASN A 30 -6.20 -11.09 20.10
N GLU A 31 -7.40 -10.63 20.44
CA GLU A 31 -8.65 -11.22 19.92
C GLU A 31 -8.81 -11.03 18.39
N ALA A 32 -8.33 -9.90 17.84
CA ALA A 32 -8.32 -9.68 16.40
C ALA A 32 -7.26 -10.53 15.69
N LEU A 33 -6.11 -10.78 16.33
CA LEU A 33 -5.09 -11.69 15.83
C LEU A 33 -5.62 -13.13 15.75
N GLU A 34 -6.27 -13.61 16.81
CA GLU A 34 -6.88 -14.96 16.84
C GLU A 34 -7.98 -15.13 15.78
N LYS A 35 -8.73 -14.07 15.47
CA LYS A 35 -9.73 -14.07 14.36
C LYS A 35 -9.10 -13.93 12.97
N ALA A 36 -7.91 -13.33 12.88
CA ALA A 36 -7.19 -13.16 11.62
C ALA A 36 -6.48 -14.44 11.17
N GLU A 37 -6.26 -15.39 12.08
CA GLU A 37 -5.77 -16.75 11.79
C GLU A 37 -6.89 -17.64 11.22
N ASP A 38 -7.52 -17.21 10.12
CA ASP A 38 -8.38 -18.09 9.34
C ASP A 38 -7.50 -19.17 8.69
N ARG A 39 -7.61 -20.41 9.18
CA ARG A 39 -6.94 -21.60 8.63
C ARG A 39 -7.47 -22.03 7.25
N GLU A 40 -8.49 -21.36 6.73
CA GLU A 40 -9.14 -21.65 5.45
C GLU A 40 -8.64 -20.70 4.34
N GLY A 41 -7.34 -20.74 4.05
CA GLY A 41 -6.75 -20.37 2.75
C GLY A 41 -7.09 -19.00 2.15
N ARG A 42 -7.66 -18.06 2.92
CA ARG A 42 -7.79 -16.65 2.55
C ARG A 42 -6.59 -15.93 3.13
N ASP A 43 -5.53 -15.84 2.34
CA ASP A 43 -4.21 -15.39 2.78
C ASP A 43 -4.13 -13.91 3.20
N CYS A 44 -5.22 -13.13 3.05
CA CYS A 44 -5.23 -11.70 3.36
C CYS A 44 -6.42 -11.31 4.27
N THR A 45 -6.13 -10.91 5.50
CA THR A 45 -7.10 -10.31 6.44
C THR A 45 -6.82 -8.81 6.62
N ARG A 46 -7.88 -8.00 6.74
CA ARG A 46 -7.79 -6.53 6.89
C ARG A 46 -8.11 -6.14 8.33
N THR A 47 -7.24 -5.33 8.93
CA THR A 47 -7.37 -4.86 10.32
C THR A 47 -7.52 -3.34 10.36
N THR A 48 -8.48 -2.84 11.15
CA THR A 48 -8.71 -1.39 11.36
C THR A 48 -7.99 -0.82 12.58
N ILE A 49 -7.32 -1.68 13.35
CA ILE A 49 -6.69 -1.32 14.64
C ILE A 49 -5.48 -0.38 14.45
N THR A 50 -4.67 -0.62 13.42
CA THR A 50 -3.45 0.15 13.16
C THR A 50 -3.41 0.58 11.71
N GLN A 51 -3.10 1.85 11.47
CA GLN A 51 -2.75 2.36 10.15
C GLN A 51 -1.24 2.65 10.14
N HIS A 52 -0.52 2.05 9.19
CA HIS A 52 0.92 2.26 9.07
C HIS A 52 1.23 3.59 8.38
N HIS A 53 2.07 4.41 9.00
CA HIS A 53 2.68 5.59 8.39
C HIS A 53 4.12 5.26 7.98
N ILE A 54 4.48 5.57 6.74
CA ILE A 54 5.84 5.36 6.21
C ILE A 54 6.54 6.72 6.18
N GLU A 55 7.61 6.87 6.95
CA GLU A 55 8.44 8.08 6.96
C GLU A 55 9.34 8.13 5.71
N THR A 56 9.04 9.02 4.76
CA THR A 56 9.81 9.17 3.51
C THR A 56 10.99 10.15 3.64
N GLY A 57 11.09 10.90 4.74
CA GLY A 57 12.19 11.84 5.00
C GLY A 57 12.34 12.90 3.90
N ALA A 58 13.56 13.04 3.37
CA ALA A 58 13.88 13.97 2.27
C ALA A 58 13.81 13.32 0.88
N ALA A 59 13.27 12.10 0.76
CA ALA A 59 13.20 11.40 -0.51
C ALA A 59 12.20 12.07 -1.46
N VAL A 60 12.66 12.37 -2.68
CA VAL A 60 11.82 12.90 -3.76
C VAL A 60 11.05 11.77 -4.44
N PRO A 61 9.79 12.00 -4.85
CA PRO A 61 9.00 10.99 -5.56
C PRO A 61 9.67 10.52 -6.86
N ILE A 62 9.60 9.21 -7.10
CA ILE A 62 10.11 8.57 -8.32
C ILE A 62 8.93 8.03 -9.11
N GLN A 63 8.83 8.43 -10.38
CA GLN A 63 7.84 7.92 -11.32
C GLN A 63 8.52 7.03 -12.35
N GLN A 64 8.40 5.71 -12.19
CA GLN A 64 8.86 4.75 -13.17
C GLN A 64 7.81 4.59 -14.28
N ARG A 65 8.27 4.63 -15.54
CA ARG A 65 7.40 4.37 -16.69
C ARG A 65 6.89 2.93 -16.65
N ALA A 66 5.57 2.76 -16.70
CA ALA A 66 4.95 1.45 -16.89
C ALA A 66 5.37 0.82 -18.22
N ARG A 67 5.74 -0.47 -18.19
CA ARG A 67 6.01 -1.25 -19.40
C ARG A 67 4.73 -1.95 -19.82
N GLN A 68 4.51 -2.04 -21.12
CA GLN A 68 3.39 -2.80 -21.66
C GLN A 68 3.65 -4.30 -21.44
N LEU A 69 2.62 -5.02 -21.01
CA LEU A 69 2.66 -6.47 -20.94
C LEU A 69 2.51 -7.06 -22.35
N PRO A 70 3.02 -8.29 -22.61
CA PRO A 70 2.67 -9.03 -23.82
C PRO A 70 1.16 -9.31 -23.88
N LEU A 71 0.56 -9.29 -25.08
CA LEU A 71 -0.88 -9.54 -25.31
C LEU A 71 -1.41 -10.78 -24.58
N ALA A 72 -0.66 -11.88 -24.59
CA ALA A 72 -1.03 -13.14 -23.94
C ALA A 72 -1.17 -13.05 -22.40
N ASN A 73 -0.57 -12.03 -21.77
CA ASN A 73 -0.53 -11.86 -20.33
C ASN A 73 -1.47 -10.75 -19.83
N TRP A 74 -2.10 -10.00 -20.74
CA TRP A 74 -2.97 -8.88 -20.35
C TRP A 74 -4.22 -9.35 -19.61
N GLU A 75 -4.88 -10.38 -20.13
CA GLU A 75 -6.11 -10.91 -19.54
C GLU A 75 -5.89 -11.41 -18.10
N GLU A 76 -4.80 -12.14 -17.88
CA GLU A 76 -4.41 -12.62 -16.55
C GLU A 76 -4.11 -11.46 -15.58
N ALA A 77 -3.35 -10.46 -16.05
CA ALA A 77 -3.01 -9.30 -15.23
C ALA A 77 -4.24 -8.45 -14.87
N GLU A 78 -5.12 -8.20 -15.84
CA GLU A 78 -6.36 -7.44 -15.64
C GLU A 78 -7.31 -8.16 -14.69
N ALA A 79 -7.50 -9.48 -14.87
CA ALA A 79 -8.30 -10.30 -13.96
C ALA A 79 -7.78 -10.21 -12.52
N LYS A 80 -6.46 -10.27 -12.33
CA LYS A 80 -5.85 -10.18 -10.99
C LYS A 80 -6.02 -8.80 -10.36
N ILE A 81 -5.89 -7.73 -11.14
CA ILE A 81 -6.16 -6.37 -10.65
C ILE A 81 -7.62 -6.25 -10.21
N HIS A 82 -8.57 -6.76 -10.99
CA HIS A 82 -9.99 -6.72 -10.65
C HIS A 82 -10.32 -7.53 -9.40
N GLU A 83 -9.71 -8.71 -9.24
CA GLU A 83 -9.81 -9.52 -8.02
C GLU A 83 -9.34 -8.73 -6.79
N MET A 84 -8.18 -8.08 -6.88
CA MET A 84 -7.61 -7.28 -5.77
C MET A 84 -8.43 -6.02 -5.46
N VAL A 85 -9.03 -5.38 -6.47
CA VAL A 85 -9.95 -4.25 -6.29
C VAL A 85 -11.23 -4.73 -5.60
N ALA A 86 -11.81 -5.84 -6.04
CA ALA A 86 -13.02 -6.42 -5.43
C ALA A 86 -12.77 -6.86 -3.97
N ALA A 87 -11.58 -7.38 -3.68
CA ALA A 87 -11.13 -7.70 -2.33
C ALA A 87 -10.82 -6.47 -1.47
N GLY A 88 -10.75 -5.27 -2.06
CA GLY A 88 -10.40 -4.03 -1.35
C GLY A 88 -8.95 -3.96 -0.87
N ILE A 89 -8.05 -4.72 -1.51
CA ILE A 89 -6.60 -4.74 -1.25
C ILE A 89 -5.92 -3.55 -1.92
N ILE A 90 -6.37 -3.19 -3.14
CA ILE A 90 -5.87 -2.03 -3.89
C ILE A 90 -7.00 -1.06 -4.22
N GLN A 91 -6.63 0.20 -4.49
CA GLN A 91 -7.56 1.25 -4.90
C GLN A 91 -6.89 2.18 -5.92
N PRO A 92 -7.65 2.87 -6.79
CA PRO A 92 -7.09 3.89 -7.66
C PRO A 92 -6.50 5.05 -6.83
N SER A 93 -5.37 5.59 -7.29
CA SER A 93 -4.67 6.68 -6.61
C SER A 93 -3.87 7.53 -7.59
N ASP A 94 -3.88 8.84 -7.39
CA ASP A 94 -3.06 9.80 -8.13
C ASP A 94 -1.77 10.11 -7.33
N SER A 95 -0.83 9.17 -7.33
CA SER A 95 0.42 9.29 -6.56
C SER A 95 1.57 9.83 -7.41
N PRO A 96 2.43 10.72 -6.88
CA PRO A 96 3.69 11.08 -7.54
C PRO A 96 4.73 9.93 -7.49
N TRP A 97 4.46 8.88 -6.71
CA TRP A 97 5.25 7.65 -6.65
C TRP A 97 4.62 6.59 -7.55
N VAL A 98 5.40 6.07 -8.50
CA VAL A 98 4.96 4.96 -9.37
C VAL A 98 6.11 3.97 -9.54
N SER A 99 5.86 2.71 -9.15
CA SER A 99 6.74 1.59 -9.43
C SER A 99 6.18 0.71 -10.55
N LEU A 100 7.07 0.09 -11.34
CA LEU A 100 6.66 -0.82 -12.40
C LEU A 100 6.06 -2.13 -11.84
N ALA A 101 4.89 -2.55 -12.34
CA ALA A 101 4.34 -3.88 -12.08
C ALA A 101 4.92 -4.93 -13.03
N VAL A 102 5.17 -6.14 -12.52
CA VAL A 102 5.72 -7.27 -13.28
C VAL A 102 4.88 -8.51 -13.00
N LEU A 103 4.50 -9.22 -14.05
CA LEU A 103 3.85 -10.52 -13.94
C LEU A 103 4.92 -11.62 -13.86
N MET A 104 4.89 -12.41 -12.79
CA MET A 104 5.74 -13.58 -12.58
C MET A 104 4.85 -14.83 -12.52
N ARG A 105 5.37 -15.96 -12.99
CA ARG A 105 4.78 -17.27 -12.74
C ARG A 105 5.64 -17.98 -11.71
N ASP A 106 5.02 -18.44 -10.64
CA ASP A 106 5.71 -19.26 -9.65
C ASP A 106 5.82 -20.70 -10.17
N ASP A 107 7.04 -21.22 -10.27
CA ASP A 107 7.34 -22.60 -10.66
C ASP A 107 7.70 -23.49 -9.45
N ILE A 108 7.34 -23.06 -8.25
CA ILE A 108 7.62 -23.79 -7.01
C ILE A 108 6.83 -25.11 -7.03
N LYS A 109 7.55 -26.22 -7.25
CA LYS A 109 7.00 -27.57 -7.07
C LYS A 109 6.57 -27.73 -5.61
N SER A 110 5.28 -27.65 -5.34
CA SER A 110 4.72 -27.98 -4.03
C SER A 110 5.06 -29.44 -3.71
N HIS A 111 6.09 -29.64 -2.87
CA HIS A 111 6.33 -30.93 -2.23
C HIS A 111 5.20 -31.12 -1.22
N SER A 112 4.13 -31.79 -1.64
CA SER A 112 3.08 -32.25 -0.73
C SER A 112 3.76 -33.11 0.34
N ARG A 113 3.75 -32.66 1.60
CA ARG A 113 4.08 -33.53 2.72
C ARG A 113 2.88 -34.46 2.91
N GLU A 114 3.11 -35.75 2.67
CA GLU A 114 2.20 -36.85 3.05
C GLU A 114 1.98 -36.91 4.56
#